data_AF-A0A238DQP2-F1
#
_entry.id   AF-A0A238DQP2-F1
#
_cell.length_a   1.000
_cell.length_b   1.000
_cell.length_c   1.000
_cell.angle_alpha   90.00
_cell.angle_beta   90.00
_cell.angle_gamma   90.00
#
_symmetry.space_group_name_H-M   'P 1'
#
loop_
_entity.id
_entity.type
_entity.pdbx_description
1 polymer ?
#
loop_
_entity_poly.entity_id
_entity_poly.type
_entity_poly.pdbx_seq_one_letter_code
_entity_poly.pdbx_strand_id
1 'polypeptide(L)'
;MAPAGPALVLVADGRGCRPEDNGVAGMNPGLFEVESVYRHEDGRLTALEKTYRPYYNKRYPWGSHIDSLGYAYAAVSKKIFGSSHAAGKVMALAALATRTHGIPAPLRFGRDQAFGVNPDWLAFLQACPDHIDWDTPLAADLADAIQQGLEAYLAFRTQQLAQAHQCRDLLLGGGVALNCRNNGLLVNAAWLRSVNIFPAAGDDGLSVGAAVMALRETFGDYRPIVYRVSQGASYAAPMAQGAQAAQALARLLADGHTVGVFQGGSEFGPRALGYRSILSSAADLALKTRLNAQIKRRESFRPFGGIVLRANLDQITGDALAGPNMLSAARMTDTSRACYPALAHVDGTVRLQVVEEDGCLLHQVLAAYEGLTGHVVLLNTSFNGRDEPIVETLAQARACAAAIGLDHLYAHGAVEDVHA
;
A
#
# COMPACT_ATOMS: atom_id res chain seq x y z
N MET A 1 16.83 1.10 -1.50
CA MET A 1 15.60 1.93 -1.39
C MET A 1 15.89 3.27 -0.72
N ALA A 2 16.79 3.35 0.26
CA ALA A 2 17.30 4.65 0.70
C ALA A 2 18.20 5.27 -0.39
N PRO A 3 18.16 6.60 -0.60
CA PRO A 3 19.10 7.29 -1.48
C PRO A 3 20.51 7.24 -0.89
N ALA A 4 21.52 7.47 -1.74
CA ALA A 4 22.91 7.57 -1.31
C ALA A 4 23.19 8.84 -0.48
N GLY A 5 22.38 9.89 -0.65
CA GLY A 5 22.52 11.16 0.08
C GLY A 5 21.65 11.27 1.33
N PRO A 6 21.66 12.44 1.99
CA PRO A 6 20.82 12.70 3.15
C PRO A 6 19.34 12.60 2.78
N ALA A 7 18.55 12.01 3.68
CA ALA A 7 17.10 11.92 3.57
C ALA A 7 16.44 12.16 4.93
N LEU A 8 15.20 12.64 4.90
CA LEU A 8 14.34 12.65 6.09
C LEU A 8 13.62 11.31 6.16
N VAL A 9 13.51 10.75 7.36
CA VAL A 9 12.67 9.58 7.64
C VAL A 9 11.51 10.04 8.50
N LEU A 10 10.29 9.88 8.01
CA LEU A 10 9.08 10.13 8.78
C LEU A 10 8.38 8.79 9.04
N VAL A 11 8.31 8.42 10.32
CA VAL A 11 7.56 7.25 10.79
C VAL A 11 6.27 7.75 11.43
N ALA A 12 5.13 7.35 10.89
CA ALA A 12 3.82 7.68 11.44
C ALA A 12 3.00 6.40 11.61
N ASP A 13 2.52 6.14 12.83
CA ASP A 13 1.81 4.91 13.15
C ASP A 13 0.59 5.14 14.06
N GLY A 14 -0.14 4.07 14.36
CA GLY A 14 -1.16 4.06 15.39
C GLY A 14 -0.54 4.26 16.76
N ARG A 15 0.41 3.40 17.14
CA ARG A 15 1.05 3.42 18.47
C ARG A 15 2.36 2.64 18.43
N GLY A 16 3.46 3.31 18.77
CA GLY A 16 4.78 2.72 18.95
C GLY A 16 5.06 2.34 20.41
N CYS A 17 6.34 2.32 20.76
CA CYS A 17 6.85 1.98 22.09
C CYS A 17 6.72 3.16 23.08
N ARG A 18 7.07 2.91 24.34
CA ARG A 18 7.07 3.92 25.39
C ARG A 18 8.33 4.80 25.32
N PRO A 19 8.35 5.97 25.98
CA PRO A 19 9.56 6.77 26.11
C PRO A 19 10.73 5.98 26.72
N GLU A 20 10.48 5.19 27.77
CA GLU A 20 11.51 4.40 28.46
C GLU A 20 12.18 3.36 27.56
N ASP A 21 11.43 2.74 26.65
CA ASP A 21 11.95 1.78 25.66
C ASP A 21 12.91 2.44 24.64
N ASN A 22 12.80 3.77 24.46
CA ASN A 22 13.70 4.57 23.64
C ASN A 22 14.84 5.23 24.46
N GLY A 23 15.01 4.86 25.73
CA GLY A 23 15.99 5.48 26.62
C GLY A 23 15.65 6.90 27.07
N VAL A 24 14.39 7.34 26.89
CA VAL A 24 13.92 8.67 27.33
C VAL A 24 13.41 8.57 28.78
N ALA A 25 14.26 8.93 29.73
CA ALA A 25 13.94 8.90 31.15
C ALA A 25 13.08 10.12 31.60
N GLY A 26 12.29 9.94 32.66
CA GLY A 26 11.57 11.04 33.32
C GLY A 26 10.24 11.45 32.66
N MET A 27 9.84 10.80 31.56
CA MET A 27 8.51 11.00 30.95
C MET A 27 7.45 10.09 31.58
N ASN A 28 6.18 10.47 31.45
CA ASN A 28 5.05 9.68 31.94
C ASN A 28 4.97 8.31 31.21
N PRO A 29 4.91 7.17 31.93
CA PRO A 29 4.89 5.84 31.34
C PRO A 29 3.59 5.50 30.59
N GLY A 30 2.54 6.30 30.76
CA GLY A 30 1.28 6.20 30.00
C GLY A 30 1.33 6.83 28.61
N LEU A 31 2.49 7.33 28.19
CA LEU A 31 2.72 7.88 26.86
C LEU A 31 3.22 6.81 25.89
N PHE A 32 2.83 6.94 24.63
CA PHE A 32 3.32 6.10 23.54
C PHE A 32 3.74 6.97 22.35
N GLU A 33 4.77 6.51 21.64
CA GLU A 33 5.25 7.13 20.41
C GLU A 33 4.15 7.06 19.33
N VAL A 34 3.94 8.14 18.58
CA VAL A 34 2.94 8.18 17.49
C VAL A 34 3.52 8.68 16.17
N GLU A 35 4.60 9.46 16.26
CA GLU A 35 5.33 9.98 15.11
C GLU A 35 6.79 10.16 15.51
N SER A 36 7.71 9.80 14.60
CA SER A 36 9.13 10.05 14.75
C SER A 36 9.75 10.52 13.46
N VAL A 37 10.70 11.44 13.59
CA VAL A 37 11.47 12.01 12.49
C VAL A 37 12.94 11.72 12.71
N TYR A 38 13.60 11.20 11.68
CA TYR A 38 15.04 10.96 11.68
C TYR A 38 15.69 11.61 10.46
N ARG A 39 16.98 11.92 10.57
CA ARG A 39 17.85 12.14 9.41
C ARG A 39 18.54 10.82 9.09
N HIS A 40 18.44 10.40 7.84
CA HIS A 40 19.24 9.32 7.28
C HIS A 40 20.44 9.88 6.53
N GLU A 41 21.64 9.38 6.81
CA GLU A 41 22.87 9.73 6.09
C GLU A 41 23.83 8.53 6.12
N ASP A 42 24.26 8.04 4.96
CA ASP A 42 25.17 6.89 4.81
C ASP A 42 24.80 5.65 5.67
N GLY A 43 23.51 5.30 5.68
CA GLY A 43 23.01 4.14 6.43
C GLY A 43 22.82 4.38 7.93
N ARG A 44 23.14 5.57 8.45
CA ARG A 44 22.91 5.97 9.84
C ARG A 44 21.60 6.71 9.99
N LEU A 45 20.93 6.52 11.13
CA LEU A 45 19.73 7.26 11.52
C LEU A 45 20.06 8.13 12.73
N THR A 46 19.73 9.41 12.65
CA THR A 46 19.82 10.35 13.77
C THR A 46 18.43 10.87 14.08
N ALA A 47 17.94 10.63 15.30
CA ALA A 47 16.64 11.13 15.72
C ALA A 47 16.64 12.67 15.73
N LEU A 48 15.63 13.27 15.09
CA LEU A 48 15.41 14.71 15.08
C LEU A 48 14.26 15.07 16.02
N GLU A 49 13.15 14.35 15.91
CA GLU A 49 11.95 14.59 16.69
C GLU A 49 11.27 13.26 17.04
N LYS A 50 10.71 13.15 18.26
CA LYS A 50 9.84 12.05 18.68
C LYS A 50 8.61 12.63 19.35
N THR A 51 7.44 12.24 18.88
CA THR A 51 6.15 12.70 19.43
C THR A 51 5.51 11.59 20.22
N TYR A 52 5.23 11.90 21.49
CA TYR A 52 4.56 11.00 22.42
C TYR A 52 3.17 11.52 22.79
N ARG A 53 2.20 10.62 22.94
CA ARG A 53 0.81 10.94 23.30
C ARG A 53 0.26 9.98 24.36
N PRO A 54 -0.60 10.46 25.27
CA PRO A 54 -1.21 9.62 26.28
C PRO A 54 -2.18 8.62 25.65
N TYR A 55 -2.20 7.41 26.21
CA TYR A 55 -3.19 6.40 25.85
C TYR A 55 -4.41 6.48 26.77
N TYR A 56 -5.59 6.66 26.19
CA TYR A 56 -6.88 6.75 26.86
C TYR A 56 -7.61 5.40 26.76
N ASN A 57 -7.51 4.60 27.83
CA ASN A 57 -8.21 3.32 27.91
C ASN A 57 -9.73 3.54 27.91
N LYS A 58 -10.47 2.85 27.02
CA LYS A 58 -11.95 2.82 26.96
C LYS A 58 -12.65 4.18 26.81
N ARG A 59 -11.96 5.26 26.42
CA ARG A 59 -12.59 6.59 26.24
C ARG A 59 -13.69 6.58 25.16
N TYR A 60 -13.48 5.83 24.08
CA TYR A 60 -14.43 5.66 22.98
C TYR A 60 -14.51 4.17 22.57
N PRO A 61 -15.69 3.52 22.64
CA PRO A 61 -15.85 2.10 22.29
C PRO A 61 -15.46 1.77 20.83
N TRP A 62 -15.62 2.75 19.93
CA TRP A 62 -15.38 2.65 18.50
C TRP A 62 -13.95 3.05 18.06
N GLY A 63 -13.04 3.37 18.99
CA GLY A 63 -11.62 3.63 18.70
C GLY A 63 -11.15 5.07 18.97
N SER A 64 -9.90 5.38 18.59
CA SER A 64 -9.15 6.59 18.99
C SER A 64 -8.74 6.64 20.46
N HIS A 65 -8.00 5.62 20.90
CA HIS A 65 -7.41 5.57 22.25
C HIS A 65 -6.13 6.40 22.40
N ILE A 66 -5.63 7.00 21.33
CA ILE A 66 -4.44 7.84 21.33
C ILE A 66 -4.59 8.88 20.22
N ASP A 67 -4.05 10.08 20.44
CA ASP A 67 -4.05 11.13 19.43
C ASP A 67 -2.98 10.85 18.37
N SER A 68 -3.30 9.95 17.43
CA SER A 68 -2.42 9.59 16.31
C SER A 68 -3.20 9.49 15.01
N LEU A 69 -2.50 9.71 13.88
CA LEU A 69 -3.08 9.52 12.54
C LEU A 69 -3.63 8.10 12.37
N GLY A 70 -2.85 7.08 12.78
CA GLY A 70 -3.26 5.69 12.64
C GLY A 70 -4.54 5.37 13.41
N TYR A 71 -4.68 5.87 14.64
CA TYR A 71 -5.89 5.62 15.43
C TYR A 71 -7.10 6.43 14.97
N ALA A 72 -6.91 7.67 14.51
CA ALA A 72 -7.99 8.46 13.92
C ALA A 72 -8.55 7.75 12.67
N TYR A 73 -7.66 7.22 11.82
CA TYR A 73 -8.05 6.43 10.65
C TYR A 73 -8.73 5.10 11.04
N ALA A 74 -8.18 4.40 12.03
CA ALA A 74 -8.72 3.15 12.55
C ALA A 74 -10.12 3.30 13.18
N ALA A 75 -10.45 4.47 13.73
CA ALA A 75 -11.76 4.77 14.28
C ALA A 75 -12.86 4.78 13.20
N VAL A 76 -12.60 5.43 12.07
CA VAL A 76 -13.51 5.42 10.91
C VAL A 76 -13.61 4.00 10.33
N SER A 77 -12.48 3.30 10.22
CA SER A 77 -12.45 1.90 9.79
C SER A 77 -13.33 1.00 10.66
N LYS A 78 -13.28 1.18 11.99
CA LYS A 78 -14.06 0.37 12.93
C LYS A 78 -15.55 0.65 12.84
N LYS A 79 -15.97 1.92 12.70
CA LYS A 79 -17.40 2.26 12.55
C LYS A 79 -17.99 1.69 11.26
N ILE A 80 -17.25 1.76 10.15
CA ILE A 80 -17.78 1.34 8.84
C ILE A 80 -17.65 -0.17 8.62
N PHE A 81 -16.50 -0.76 8.95
CA PHE A 81 -16.20 -2.16 8.62
C PHE A 81 -16.13 -3.09 9.83
N GLY A 82 -16.41 -2.61 11.03
CA GLY A 82 -16.32 -3.39 12.27
C GLY A 82 -14.87 -3.76 12.67
N SER A 83 -13.86 -3.29 11.93
CA SER A 83 -12.46 -3.65 12.12
C SER A 83 -11.55 -2.44 11.96
N SER A 84 -10.58 -2.30 12.87
CA SER A 84 -9.53 -1.29 12.78
C SER A 84 -8.48 -1.58 11.69
N HIS A 85 -8.45 -2.81 11.16
CA HIS A 85 -7.48 -3.27 10.16
C HIS A 85 -7.99 -3.11 8.71
N ALA A 86 -9.16 -2.51 8.52
CA ALA A 86 -9.75 -2.26 7.20
C ALA A 86 -9.46 -0.86 6.65
N ALA A 87 -8.39 -0.20 7.12
CA ALA A 87 -7.99 1.14 6.68
C ALA A 87 -7.86 1.26 5.14
N GLY A 88 -7.32 0.24 4.47
CA GLY A 88 -7.25 0.25 3.01
C GLY A 88 -8.62 0.30 2.30
N LYS A 89 -9.71 -0.12 2.97
CA LYS A 89 -11.09 0.02 2.46
C LYS A 89 -11.60 1.44 2.67
N VAL A 90 -11.35 2.06 3.83
CA VAL A 90 -11.68 3.48 4.07
C VAL A 90 -11.02 4.38 3.01
N MET A 91 -9.74 4.11 2.70
CA MET A 91 -9.01 4.87 1.68
C MET A 91 -9.66 4.82 0.30
N ALA A 92 -10.16 3.65 -0.10
CA ALA A 92 -10.87 3.51 -1.37
C ALA A 92 -12.26 4.15 -1.32
N LEU A 93 -12.97 3.98 -0.19
CA LEU A 93 -14.33 4.50 0.00
C LEU A 93 -14.39 6.03 -0.07
N ALA A 94 -13.32 6.72 0.34
CA ALA A 94 -13.21 8.18 0.28
C ALA A 94 -13.51 8.78 -1.11
N ALA A 95 -13.22 8.05 -2.19
CA ALA A 95 -13.49 8.54 -3.55
C ALA A 95 -14.99 8.61 -3.91
N LEU A 96 -15.88 8.03 -3.10
CA LEU A 96 -17.33 8.01 -3.33
C LEU A 96 -18.08 9.13 -2.58
N ALA A 97 -17.38 10.00 -1.86
CA ALA A 97 -18.01 11.00 -1.01
C ALA A 97 -18.88 12.00 -1.79
N THR A 98 -20.03 12.34 -1.20
CA THR A 98 -20.96 13.36 -1.69
C THR A 98 -20.75 14.71 -1.00
N ARG A 99 -20.09 14.72 0.16
CA ARG A 99 -19.77 15.88 1.01
C ARG A 99 -21.00 16.66 1.46
N THR A 100 -22.06 15.94 1.83
CA THR A 100 -23.35 16.51 2.19
C THR A 100 -23.60 16.57 3.70
N HIS A 101 -22.78 15.89 4.51
CA HIS A 101 -23.04 15.73 5.96
C HIS A 101 -22.40 16.77 6.88
N GLY A 102 -21.65 17.75 6.34
CA GLY A 102 -21.05 18.83 7.15
C GLY A 102 -20.08 18.33 8.23
N ILE A 103 -19.31 17.29 7.93
CA ILE A 103 -18.43 16.61 8.89
C ILE A 103 -17.31 17.58 9.34
N PRO A 104 -17.11 17.80 10.66
CA PRO A 104 -16.01 18.63 11.16
C PRO A 104 -14.64 18.08 10.73
N ALA A 105 -13.66 18.97 10.56
CA ALA A 105 -12.29 18.58 10.21
C ALA A 105 -11.74 17.57 11.25
N PRO A 106 -11.26 16.39 10.86
CA PRO A 106 -10.87 15.35 11.84
C PRO A 106 -9.63 15.65 12.65
N LEU A 107 -8.74 16.50 12.11
CA LEU A 107 -7.44 16.80 12.68
C LEU A 107 -7.29 18.31 12.86
N ARG A 108 -6.57 18.71 13.91
CA ARG A 108 -6.17 20.09 14.19
C ARG A 108 -4.65 20.17 14.14
N PHE A 109 -4.11 21.09 13.35
CA PHE A 109 -2.69 21.34 13.20
C PHE A 109 -2.48 22.70 12.50
N GLY A 110 -1.32 23.29 12.70
CA GLY A 110 -0.94 24.55 12.06
C GLY A 110 0.43 25.02 12.52
N ARG A 111 0.88 26.19 12.04
CA ARG A 111 2.19 26.75 12.43
C ARG A 111 2.32 26.96 13.94
N ASP A 112 1.25 27.43 14.57
CA ASP A 112 1.17 27.72 16.00
C ASP A 112 0.23 26.74 16.74
N GLN A 113 -0.16 25.64 16.10
CA GLN A 113 -1.08 24.65 16.65
C GLN A 113 -0.49 23.24 16.52
N ALA A 114 -0.22 22.62 17.66
CA ALA A 114 0.23 21.25 17.71
C ALA A 114 -0.80 20.29 17.12
N PHE A 115 -0.31 19.21 16.50
CA PHE A 115 -1.15 18.12 16.02
C PHE A 115 -2.02 17.53 17.15
N GLY A 116 -3.31 17.37 16.86
CA GLY A 116 -4.25 16.61 17.68
C GLY A 116 -5.49 16.18 16.89
N VAL A 117 -6.18 15.17 17.40
CA VAL A 117 -7.50 14.76 16.87
C VAL A 117 -8.54 15.79 17.32
N ASN A 118 -9.40 16.23 16.40
CA ASN A 118 -10.37 17.29 16.67
C ASN A 118 -11.50 16.80 17.60
N PRO A 119 -11.69 17.40 18.80
CA PRO A 119 -12.80 17.07 19.69
C PRO A 119 -14.18 17.21 19.07
N ASP A 120 -14.41 18.18 18.18
CA ASP A 120 -15.71 18.38 17.52
C ASP A 120 -16.01 17.22 16.57
N TRP A 121 -14.99 16.73 15.88
CA TRP A 121 -15.10 15.54 15.04
C TRP A 121 -15.28 14.26 15.87
N LEU A 122 -14.59 14.13 17.01
CA LEU A 122 -14.83 13.01 17.94
C LEU A 122 -16.26 13.02 18.48
N ALA A 123 -16.81 14.20 18.81
CA ALA A 123 -18.19 14.35 19.24
C ALA A 123 -19.18 14.00 18.11
N PHE A 124 -18.89 14.43 16.87
CA PHE A 124 -19.66 14.04 15.69
C PHE A 124 -19.65 12.51 15.49
N LEU A 125 -18.47 11.87 15.52
CA LEU A 125 -18.34 10.41 15.43
C LEU A 125 -19.10 9.71 16.55
N GLN A 126 -19.02 10.23 17.78
CA GLN A 126 -19.74 9.67 18.92
C GLN A 126 -21.26 9.74 18.75
N ALA A 127 -21.77 10.77 18.08
CA ALA A 127 -23.19 10.90 17.76
C ALA A 127 -23.65 10.00 16.60
N CYS A 128 -22.73 9.56 15.72
CA CYS A 128 -23.04 8.58 14.70
C CYS A 128 -23.31 7.18 15.30
N PRO A 129 -24.11 6.33 14.61
CA PRO A 129 -24.30 4.93 15.00
C PRO A 129 -22.99 4.17 15.24
N ASP A 130 -23.06 3.12 16.05
CA ASP A 130 -21.90 2.25 16.33
C ASP A 130 -21.44 1.48 15.09
N HIS A 131 -22.37 1.15 14.19
CA HIS A 131 -22.09 0.59 12.88
C HIS A 131 -22.75 1.42 11.78
N ILE A 132 -21.99 1.68 10.72
CA ILE A 132 -22.44 2.43 9.54
C ILE A 132 -22.17 1.55 8.33
N ASP A 133 -23.21 1.21 7.57
CA ASP A 133 -23.03 0.42 6.36
C ASP A 133 -22.20 1.20 5.33
N TRP A 134 -21.25 0.51 4.69
CA TRP A 134 -20.26 1.12 3.79
C TRP A 134 -20.88 1.77 2.55
N ASP A 135 -22.07 1.31 2.15
CA ASP A 135 -22.80 1.77 0.96
C ASP A 135 -23.63 3.04 1.23
N THR A 136 -23.56 3.60 2.44
CA THR A 136 -24.22 4.85 2.79
C THR A 136 -23.38 6.08 2.40
N PRO A 137 -24.03 7.19 1.98
CA PRO A 137 -23.35 8.47 1.77
C PRO A 137 -22.57 8.97 2.99
N LEU A 138 -23.06 8.70 4.20
CA LEU A 138 -22.36 9.06 5.44
C LEU A 138 -21.03 8.33 5.59
N ALA A 139 -20.97 7.03 5.26
CA ALA A 139 -19.73 6.26 5.32
C ALA A 139 -18.67 6.81 4.37
N ALA A 140 -19.07 7.15 3.14
CA ALA A 140 -18.18 7.76 2.15
C ALA A 140 -17.68 9.14 2.59
N ASP A 141 -18.57 9.99 3.11
CA ASP A 141 -18.18 11.32 3.60
C ASP A 141 -17.25 11.24 4.82
N LEU A 142 -17.47 10.30 5.74
CA LEU A 142 -16.57 10.05 6.88
C LEU A 142 -15.19 9.58 6.42
N ALA A 143 -15.14 8.70 5.43
CA ALA A 143 -13.91 8.22 4.84
C ALA A 143 -13.13 9.34 4.14
N ASP A 144 -13.81 10.20 3.38
CA ASP A 144 -13.20 11.35 2.71
C ASP A 144 -12.72 12.40 3.72
N ALA A 145 -13.49 12.70 4.77
CA ALA A 145 -13.08 13.66 5.79
C ALA A 145 -11.75 13.25 6.47
N ILE A 146 -11.61 11.98 6.90
CA ILE A 146 -10.36 11.52 7.54
C ILE A 146 -9.21 11.40 6.54
N GLN A 147 -9.51 11.01 5.30
CA GLN A 147 -8.50 10.94 4.25
C GLN A 147 -7.95 12.34 3.90
N GLN A 148 -8.82 13.34 3.72
CA GLN A 148 -8.41 14.73 3.48
C GLN A 148 -7.62 15.30 4.66
N GLY A 149 -8.05 15.02 5.90
CA GLY A 149 -7.30 15.42 7.09
C GLY A 149 -5.88 14.85 7.11
N LEU A 150 -5.74 13.55 6.85
CA LEU A 150 -4.44 12.86 6.81
C LEU A 150 -3.53 13.46 5.73
N GLU A 151 -4.06 13.68 4.53
CA GLU A 151 -3.31 14.25 3.40
C GLU A 151 -2.86 15.69 3.70
N ALA A 152 -3.75 16.51 4.24
CA ALA A 152 -3.44 17.89 4.60
C ALA A 152 -2.37 17.96 5.71
N TYR A 153 -2.45 17.09 6.72
CA TYR A 153 -1.45 17.03 7.77
C TYR A 153 -0.09 16.57 7.24
N LEU A 154 -0.03 15.48 6.47
CA LEU A 154 1.25 14.98 5.95
C LEU A 154 1.87 15.93 4.92
N ALA A 155 1.07 16.61 4.10
CA ALA A 155 1.56 17.67 3.23
C ALA A 155 2.18 18.82 4.04
N PHE A 156 1.45 19.34 5.04
CA PHE A 156 1.94 20.39 5.93
C PHE A 156 3.23 19.97 6.65
N ARG A 157 3.22 18.78 7.26
CA ARG A 157 4.33 18.26 8.07
C ARG A 157 5.58 18.01 7.24
N THR A 158 5.45 17.35 6.09
CA THR A 158 6.59 17.08 5.22
C THR A 158 7.16 18.35 4.59
N GLN A 159 6.32 19.35 4.29
CA GLN A 159 6.79 20.65 3.80
C GLN A 159 7.62 21.37 4.87
N GLN A 160 7.14 21.41 6.12
CA GLN A 160 7.89 22.00 7.22
C GLN A 160 9.24 21.31 7.45
N LEU A 161 9.24 19.97 7.50
CA LEU A 161 10.47 19.21 7.70
C LEU A 161 11.47 19.42 6.58
N ALA A 162 11.00 19.43 5.32
CA ALA A 162 11.87 19.65 4.16
C ALA A 162 12.53 21.04 4.19
N GLN A 163 11.79 22.06 4.62
CA GLN A 163 12.32 23.43 4.79
C GLN A 163 13.28 23.53 5.96
N ALA A 164 12.89 23.03 7.14
CA ALA A 164 13.67 23.14 8.38
C ALA A 164 15.02 22.40 8.30
N HIS A 165 15.07 21.28 7.59
CA HIS A 165 16.27 20.46 7.44
C HIS A 165 16.96 20.57 6.08
N GLN A 166 16.46 21.43 5.19
CA GLN A 166 16.97 21.62 3.82
C GLN A 166 17.14 20.30 3.05
N CYS A 167 16.21 19.36 3.26
CA CYS A 167 16.30 18.01 2.75
C CYS A 167 14.99 17.64 2.03
N ARG A 168 15.10 17.23 0.76
CA ARG A 168 13.94 16.99 -0.11
C ARG A 168 13.68 15.52 -0.42
N ASP A 169 14.54 14.61 0.04
CA ASP A 169 14.30 13.17 -0.06
C ASP A 169 13.63 12.68 1.21
N LEU A 170 12.56 11.92 1.04
CA LEU A 170 11.72 11.44 2.13
C LEU A 170 11.64 9.91 2.09
N LEU A 171 11.89 9.28 3.23
CA LEU A 171 11.62 7.88 3.52
C LEU A 171 10.41 7.82 4.44
N LEU A 172 9.39 7.05 4.06
CA LEU A 172 8.20 6.86 4.89
C LEU A 172 8.19 5.47 5.52
N GLY A 173 7.80 5.41 6.80
CA GLY A 173 7.57 4.19 7.55
C GLY A 173 6.38 4.30 8.50
N GLY A 174 6.05 3.20 9.16
CA GLY A 174 4.85 3.05 9.98
C GLY A 174 3.62 2.71 9.15
N GLY A 175 2.57 2.18 9.79
CA GLY A 175 1.36 1.71 9.11
C GLY A 175 0.68 2.77 8.22
N VAL A 176 0.83 4.06 8.55
CA VAL A 176 0.28 5.18 7.75
C VAL A 176 0.94 5.27 6.37
N ALA A 177 2.19 4.85 6.23
CA ALA A 177 2.92 4.86 4.97
C ALA A 177 2.36 3.88 3.93
N LEU A 178 1.39 3.03 4.28
CA LEU A 178 0.64 2.19 3.33
C LEU A 178 -0.53 2.94 2.64
N ASN A 179 -0.79 4.20 3.03
CA ASN A 179 -1.81 5.05 2.40
C ASN A 179 -1.33 5.55 1.03
N CYS A 180 -1.58 4.75 0.00
CA CYS A 180 -1.09 5.04 -1.35
C CYS A 180 -1.66 6.32 -1.97
N ARG A 181 -2.87 6.74 -1.58
CA ARG A 181 -3.46 7.99 -2.06
C ARG A 181 -2.63 9.18 -1.59
N ASN A 182 -2.32 9.24 -0.28
CA ASN A 182 -1.42 10.24 0.27
C ASN A 182 -0.02 10.17 -0.34
N ASN A 183 0.54 8.97 -0.51
CA ASN A 183 1.88 8.81 -1.07
C ASN A 183 1.98 9.33 -2.51
N GLY A 184 0.90 9.20 -3.30
CA GLY A 184 0.78 9.80 -4.63
C GLY A 184 0.84 11.33 -4.60
N LEU A 185 0.20 11.96 -3.62
CA LEU A 185 0.29 13.41 -3.41
C LEU A 185 1.71 13.84 -3.02
N LEU A 186 2.35 13.11 -2.09
CA LEU A 186 3.68 13.46 -1.61
C LEU A 186 4.76 13.31 -2.67
N VAL A 187 4.73 12.24 -3.47
CA VAL A 187 5.77 12.02 -4.50
C VAL A 187 5.70 13.05 -5.63
N ASN A 188 4.53 13.66 -5.84
CA ASN A 188 4.32 14.74 -6.82
C ASN A 188 4.37 16.15 -6.17
N ALA A 189 4.72 16.25 -4.88
CA ALA A 189 4.77 17.53 -4.19
C ALA A 189 6.03 18.33 -4.53
N ALA A 190 5.87 19.62 -4.85
CA ALA A 190 6.96 20.48 -5.31
C ALA A 190 8.08 20.72 -4.28
N TRP A 191 7.85 20.46 -2.99
CA TRP A 191 8.87 20.57 -1.94
C TRP A 191 9.69 19.29 -1.74
N LEU A 192 9.26 18.16 -2.31
CA LEU A 192 10.00 16.91 -2.27
C LEU A 192 10.69 16.67 -3.62
N ARG A 193 11.76 15.88 -3.58
CA ARG A 193 12.52 15.40 -4.75
C ARG A 193 12.24 13.93 -4.98
N SER A 194 12.21 13.15 -3.89
CA SER A 194 11.91 11.72 -3.95
C SER A 194 11.17 11.28 -2.69
N VAL A 195 10.30 10.28 -2.85
CA VAL A 195 9.61 9.61 -1.76
C VAL A 195 9.82 8.11 -1.93
N ASN A 196 10.40 7.46 -0.94
CA ASN A 196 10.64 6.02 -0.94
C ASN A 196 9.98 5.36 0.25
N ILE A 197 9.43 4.17 0.02
CA ILE A 197 8.62 3.45 1.00
C ILE A 197 8.99 1.98 0.93
N PHE A 198 9.25 1.37 2.08
CA PHE A 198 9.48 -0.07 2.17
C PHE A 198 8.14 -0.81 1.98
N PRO A 199 8.05 -1.88 1.16
CA PRO A 199 6.77 -2.58 0.95
C PRO A 199 6.07 -3.06 2.23
N ALA A 200 6.84 -3.54 3.22
CA ALA A 200 6.35 -3.83 4.55
C ALA A 200 6.56 -2.61 5.47
N ALA A 201 5.88 -1.50 5.18
CA ALA A 201 6.11 -0.24 5.89
C ALA A 201 5.58 -0.24 7.34
N GLY A 202 4.62 -1.12 7.65
CA GLY A 202 4.02 -1.22 8.98
C GLY A 202 4.84 -2.10 9.92
N ASP A 203 4.17 -2.61 10.96
CA ASP A 203 4.78 -3.48 11.97
C ASP A 203 5.41 -4.75 11.38
N ASP A 204 4.91 -5.22 10.24
CA ASP A 204 5.47 -6.34 9.49
C ASP A 204 6.93 -6.11 9.08
N GLY A 205 7.32 -4.86 8.82
CA GLY A 205 8.70 -4.50 8.47
C GLY A 205 9.68 -4.41 9.64
N LEU A 206 9.20 -4.41 10.90
CA LEU A 206 10.07 -4.18 12.06
C LEU A 206 11.12 -5.28 12.24
N SER A 207 10.80 -6.51 11.87
CA SER A 207 11.77 -7.63 11.88
C SER A 207 12.99 -7.35 11.01
N VAL A 208 12.77 -6.83 9.80
CA VAL A 208 13.83 -6.41 8.87
C VAL A 208 14.57 -5.21 9.45
N GLY A 209 13.84 -4.20 9.95
CA GLY A 209 14.44 -3.03 10.60
C GLY A 209 15.38 -3.40 11.76
N ALA A 210 14.96 -4.32 12.64
CA ALA A 210 15.74 -4.81 13.76
C ALA A 210 17.00 -5.59 13.30
N ALA A 211 16.87 -6.44 12.28
CA ALA A 211 18.01 -7.14 11.71
C ALA A 211 19.04 -6.16 11.08
N VAL A 212 18.56 -5.13 10.38
CA VAL A 212 19.41 -4.08 9.80
C VAL A 212 20.06 -3.22 10.89
N MET A 213 19.34 -2.90 11.96
CA MET A 213 19.90 -2.20 13.12
C MET A 213 21.02 -3.02 13.77
N ALA A 214 20.78 -4.31 14.05
CA ALA A 214 21.78 -5.21 14.60
C ALA A 214 23.01 -5.33 13.67
N LEU A 215 22.79 -5.45 12.36
CA LEU A 215 23.87 -5.49 11.35
C LEU A 215 24.77 -4.24 11.47
N ARG A 216 24.15 -3.05 11.55
CA ARG A 216 24.86 -1.77 11.60
C ARG A 216 25.56 -1.53 12.93
N GLU A 217 24.86 -1.76 14.04
CA GLU A 217 25.36 -1.42 15.39
C GLU A 217 26.35 -2.46 15.92
N THR A 218 26.15 -3.73 15.60
CA THR A 218 27.00 -4.82 16.11
C THR A 218 28.19 -5.08 15.20
N PHE A 219 28.01 -5.03 13.88
CA PHE A 219 29.05 -5.39 12.91
C PHE A 219 29.64 -4.20 12.15
N GLY A 220 29.09 -2.98 12.34
CA GLY A 220 29.57 -1.79 11.64
C GLY A 220 29.33 -1.83 10.12
N ASP A 221 28.41 -2.67 9.65
CA ASP A 221 28.13 -2.81 8.21
C ASP A 221 27.00 -1.86 7.79
N TYR A 222 27.41 -0.76 7.15
CA TYR A 222 26.54 0.30 6.64
C TYR A 222 26.35 0.22 5.12
N ARG A 223 26.74 -0.89 4.47
CA ARG A 223 26.59 -1.03 3.02
C ARG A 223 25.10 -0.94 2.62
N PRO A 224 24.80 -0.40 1.42
CA PRO A 224 23.43 -0.34 0.94
C PRO A 224 22.79 -1.73 0.86
N ILE A 225 21.59 -1.85 1.43
CA ILE A 225 20.78 -3.07 1.34
C ILE A 225 19.83 -2.93 0.16
N VAL A 226 19.94 -3.88 -0.77
CA VAL A 226 19.08 -3.96 -1.96
C VAL A 226 17.92 -4.88 -1.65
N TYR A 227 16.72 -4.31 -1.56
CA TYR A 227 15.49 -5.08 -1.49
C TYR A 227 15.21 -5.74 -2.85
N ARG A 228 14.90 -7.03 -2.82
CA ARG A 228 14.33 -7.75 -3.97
C ARG A 228 12.89 -8.14 -3.61
N VAL A 229 12.00 -8.21 -4.58
CA VAL A 229 10.58 -8.53 -4.30
C VAL A 229 10.44 -9.94 -3.69
N SER A 230 11.14 -10.92 -4.25
CA SER A 230 11.10 -12.32 -3.80
C SER A 230 11.99 -12.54 -2.56
N GLN A 231 11.42 -12.38 -1.36
CA GLN A 231 12.17 -12.53 -0.09
C GLN A 231 11.78 -13.79 0.70
N GLY A 232 10.55 -14.28 0.53
CA GLY A 232 10.05 -15.44 1.27
C GLY A 232 10.68 -16.77 0.85
N ALA A 233 10.13 -17.86 1.38
CA ALA A 233 10.63 -19.19 1.07
C ALA A 233 10.35 -19.54 -0.40
N SER A 234 11.38 -20.01 -1.11
CA SER A 234 11.21 -20.55 -2.45
C SER A 234 11.00 -22.07 -2.39
N TYR A 235 9.86 -22.52 -2.89
CA TYR A 235 9.45 -23.94 -2.84
C TYR A 235 9.77 -24.71 -4.12
N ALA A 236 10.52 -24.11 -5.05
CA ALA A 236 10.84 -24.68 -6.36
C ALA A 236 12.35 -24.73 -6.59
N ALA A 237 12.82 -25.71 -7.37
CA ALA A 237 14.16 -25.65 -7.94
C ALA A 237 14.25 -24.47 -8.94
N PRO A 238 15.36 -23.72 -8.98
CA PRO A 238 15.55 -22.65 -9.96
C PRO A 238 15.45 -23.23 -11.38
N MET A 239 14.47 -22.76 -12.16
CA MET A 239 14.25 -23.24 -13.53
C MET A 239 14.84 -22.28 -14.56
N ALA A 240 15.45 -22.86 -15.59
CA ALA A 240 16.14 -22.14 -16.66
C ALA A 240 15.23 -21.70 -17.83
N GLN A 241 13.92 -21.96 -17.79
CA GLN A 241 13.02 -21.78 -18.93
C GLN A 241 11.91 -20.75 -18.65
N GLY A 242 12.23 -19.46 -18.77
CA GLY A 242 11.26 -18.36 -18.61
C GLY A 242 10.42 -18.08 -19.85
N ALA A 243 11.00 -18.18 -21.05
CA ALA A 243 10.39 -17.63 -22.27
C ALA A 243 9.14 -18.39 -22.75
N GLN A 244 9.19 -19.73 -22.74
CA GLN A 244 8.04 -20.54 -23.15
C GLN A 244 6.87 -20.39 -22.17
N ALA A 245 7.16 -20.42 -20.86
CA ALA A 245 6.18 -20.17 -19.82
C ALA A 245 5.57 -18.76 -19.92
N ALA A 246 6.41 -17.76 -20.16
CA ALA A 246 5.96 -16.38 -20.36
C ALA A 246 5.02 -16.25 -21.56
N GLN A 247 5.35 -16.89 -22.68
CA GLN A 247 4.48 -16.92 -23.87
C GLN A 247 3.15 -17.64 -23.60
N ALA A 248 3.17 -18.77 -22.87
CA ALA A 248 1.94 -19.48 -22.51
C ALA A 248 1.04 -18.62 -21.61
N LEU A 249 1.61 -18.00 -20.57
CA LEU A 249 0.92 -17.05 -19.70
C LEU A 249 0.34 -15.88 -20.49
N ALA A 250 1.12 -15.26 -21.38
CA ALA A 250 0.68 -14.13 -22.18
C ALA A 250 -0.49 -14.49 -23.10
N ARG A 251 -0.49 -15.69 -23.70
CA ARG A 251 -1.62 -16.18 -24.51
C ARG A 251 -2.88 -16.37 -23.68
N LEU A 252 -2.80 -17.03 -22.53
CA LEU A 252 -3.96 -17.20 -21.63
C LEU A 252 -4.56 -15.84 -21.22
N LEU A 253 -3.70 -14.88 -20.89
CA LEU A 253 -4.13 -13.52 -20.52
C LEU A 253 -4.74 -12.76 -21.72
N ALA A 254 -4.20 -12.95 -22.93
CA ALA A 254 -4.74 -12.39 -24.17
C ALA A 254 -6.11 -12.97 -24.53
N ASP A 255 -6.30 -14.27 -24.27
CA ASP A 255 -7.56 -15.00 -24.50
C ASP A 255 -8.62 -14.73 -23.41
N GLY A 256 -8.33 -13.83 -22.45
CA GLY A 256 -9.28 -13.38 -21.42
C GLY A 256 -9.34 -14.27 -20.17
N HIS A 257 -8.39 -15.19 -19.99
CA HIS A 257 -8.31 -15.99 -18.78
C HIS A 257 -7.73 -15.20 -17.61
N THR A 258 -8.13 -15.62 -16.41
CA THR A 258 -7.50 -15.20 -15.16
C THR A 258 -6.50 -16.26 -14.74
N VAL A 259 -5.26 -15.87 -14.44
CA VAL A 259 -4.20 -16.81 -14.08
C VAL A 259 -3.67 -16.54 -12.68
N GLY A 260 -3.69 -17.55 -11.82
CA GLY A 260 -2.95 -17.52 -10.55
C GLY A 260 -1.45 -17.70 -10.82
N VAL A 261 -0.61 -16.87 -10.23
CA VAL A 261 0.85 -16.88 -10.41
C VAL A 261 1.51 -17.18 -9.07
N PHE A 262 2.20 -18.32 -9.01
CA PHE A 262 2.99 -18.78 -7.88
C PHE A 262 4.42 -19.06 -8.32
N GLN A 263 5.36 -18.19 -7.96
CA GLN A 263 6.77 -18.34 -8.33
C GLN A 263 7.73 -17.80 -7.27
N GLY A 264 8.96 -18.31 -7.23
CA GLY A 264 9.99 -17.82 -6.31
C GLY A 264 9.59 -17.81 -4.83
N GLY A 265 10.32 -17.03 -4.03
CA GLY A 265 9.90 -16.59 -2.69
C GLY A 265 8.78 -15.56 -2.75
N SER A 266 7.92 -15.53 -1.74
CA SER A 266 6.83 -14.56 -1.61
C SER A 266 7.32 -13.12 -1.46
N GLU A 267 6.47 -12.20 -1.85
CA GLU A 267 6.63 -10.77 -1.63
C GLU A 267 6.51 -10.42 -0.15
N PHE A 268 7.21 -9.36 0.29
CA PHE A 268 7.07 -8.86 1.65
C PHE A 268 6.15 -7.63 1.71
N GLY A 269 5.20 -7.64 2.64
CA GLY A 269 4.17 -6.60 2.78
C GLY A 269 2.81 -6.98 2.18
N PRO A 270 1.84 -6.04 2.15
CA PRO A 270 0.43 -6.34 1.85
C PRO A 270 0.09 -6.32 0.35
N ARG A 271 1.10 -6.23 -0.53
CA ARG A 271 0.92 -6.13 -1.99
C ARG A 271 1.49 -7.37 -2.65
N ALA A 272 0.68 -8.03 -3.48
CA ALA A 272 1.21 -8.99 -4.42
C ALA A 272 1.84 -8.25 -5.60
N LEU A 273 3.05 -8.63 -5.96
CA LEU A 273 3.91 -7.98 -6.94
C LEU A 273 4.42 -9.00 -7.97
N GLY A 274 3.53 -9.92 -8.39
CA GLY A 274 3.76 -10.89 -9.43
C GLY A 274 4.38 -12.23 -8.99
N TYR A 275 4.54 -12.50 -7.68
CA TYR A 275 5.05 -13.79 -7.16
C TYR A 275 3.97 -14.63 -6.48
N ARG A 276 2.98 -13.98 -5.86
CA ARG A 276 1.74 -14.59 -5.34
C ARG A 276 0.54 -13.76 -5.79
N SER A 277 0.35 -13.71 -7.11
CA SER A 277 -0.58 -12.78 -7.76
C SER A 277 -1.66 -13.49 -8.55
N ILE A 278 -2.79 -12.83 -8.75
CA ILE A 278 -3.77 -13.19 -9.77
C ILE A 278 -3.66 -12.12 -10.86
N LEU A 279 -3.32 -12.56 -12.06
CA LEU A 279 -3.15 -11.71 -13.24
C LEU A 279 -4.34 -11.88 -14.19
N SER A 280 -4.73 -10.78 -14.84
CA SER A 280 -5.76 -10.78 -15.87
C SER A 280 -5.57 -9.62 -16.85
N SER A 281 -6.25 -9.66 -18.00
CA SER A 281 -6.35 -8.50 -18.89
C SER A 281 -6.91 -7.28 -18.15
N ALA A 282 -6.33 -6.11 -18.44
CA ALA A 282 -6.80 -4.81 -17.95
C ALA A 282 -7.76 -4.11 -18.93
N ALA A 283 -7.86 -4.59 -20.17
CA ALA A 283 -8.72 -4.01 -21.20
C ALA A 283 -10.19 -4.49 -21.09
N ASP A 284 -10.41 -5.64 -20.44
CA ASP A 284 -11.74 -6.24 -20.30
C ASP A 284 -12.43 -5.83 -18.98
N LEU A 285 -13.46 -4.98 -19.08
CA LEU A 285 -14.26 -4.55 -17.94
C LEU A 285 -15.19 -5.65 -17.39
N ALA A 286 -15.66 -6.57 -18.25
CA ALA A 286 -16.47 -7.71 -17.82
C ALA A 286 -15.63 -8.65 -16.95
N LEU A 287 -14.36 -8.84 -17.30
CA LEU A 287 -13.39 -9.61 -16.51
C LEU A 287 -13.19 -9.02 -15.11
N LYS A 288 -13.08 -7.69 -14.96
CA LYS A 288 -13.06 -7.03 -13.64
C LYS A 288 -14.30 -7.35 -12.81
N THR A 289 -15.46 -7.31 -13.45
CA THR A 289 -16.75 -7.59 -12.79
C THR A 289 -16.78 -9.03 -12.30
N ARG A 290 -16.35 -9.98 -13.15
CA ARG A 290 -16.20 -11.40 -12.80
C ARG A 290 -15.22 -11.60 -11.64
N LEU A 291 -14.05 -10.96 -11.69
CA LEU A 291 -13.03 -11.00 -10.63
C LEU A 291 -13.57 -10.51 -9.28
N ASN A 292 -14.29 -9.38 -9.26
CA ASN A 292 -14.86 -8.86 -8.02
C ASN A 292 -15.99 -9.75 -7.48
N ALA A 293 -16.90 -10.21 -8.34
CA ALA A 293 -18.09 -10.94 -7.92
C ALA A 293 -17.81 -12.40 -7.56
N GLN A 294 -17.06 -13.12 -8.40
CA GLN A 294 -16.90 -14.58 -8.28
C GLN A 294 -15.64 -14.95 -7.49
N ILE A 295 -14.52 -14.30 -7.81
CA ILE A 295 -13.19 -14.65 -7.29
C ILE A 295 -12.95 -13.98 -5.93
N LYS A 296 -13.14 -12.65 -5.85
CA LYS A 296 -12.81 -11.88 -4.63
C LYS A 296 -13.97 -11.70 -3.67
N ARG A 297 -15.21 -11.81 -4.13
CA ARG A 297 -16.44 -11.72 -3.32
C ARG A 297 -16.42 -10.54 -2.34
N ARG A 298 -15.96 -9.38 -2.83
CA ARG A 298 -15.68 -8.17 -2.04
C ARG A 298 -16.48 -6.97 -2.55
N GLU A 299 -16.44 -5.87 -1.81
CA GLU A 299 -17.17 -4.64 -2.10
C GLU A 299 -16.81 -4.08 -3.50
N SER A 300 -17.81 -3.58 -4.23
CA SER A 300 -17.69 -3.21 -5.65
C SER A 300 -16.72 -2.06 -5.92
N PHE A 301 -16.52 -1.19 -4.93
CA PHE A 301 -15.65 -0.02 -5.04
C PHE A 301 -14.15 -0.34 -4.90
N ARG A 302 -13.77 -1.54 -4.45
CA ARG A 302 -12.36 -1.83 -4.16
C ARG A 302 -11.53 -1.86 -5.45
N PRO A 303 -10.50 -1.01 -5.59
CA PRO A 303 -9.68 -0.98 -6.80
C PRO A 303 -8.79 -2.22 -6.90
N PHE A 304 -8.34 -2.50 -8.12
CA PHE A 304 -7.25 -3.42 -8.42
C PHE A 304 -5.94 -2.64 -8.61
N GLY A 305 -4.81 -3.34 -8.68
CA GLY A 305 -3.55 -2.77 -9.13
C GLY A 305 -3.34 -3.06 -10.61
N GLY A 306 -2.46 -2.28 -11.25
CA GLY A 306 -1.95 -2.58 -12.59
C GLY A 306 -0.47 -2.98 -12.52
N ILE A 307 -0.02 -3.83 -13.42
CA ILE A 307 1.40 -4.17 -13.59
C ILE A 307 1.82 -3.82 -15.03
N VAL A 308 2.88 -3.03 -15.16
CA VAL A 308 3.32 -2.40 -16.41
C VAL A 308 4.85 -2.41 -16.50
N LEU A 309 5.38 -2.46 -17.72
CA LEU A 309 6.81 -2.27 -17.96
C LEU A 309 7.21 -0.82 -17.75
N ARG A 310 8.43 -0.59 -17.26
CA ARG A 310 9.00 0.76 -17.11
C ARG A 310 8.88 1.58 -18.38
N ALA A 311 9.22 1.01 -19.53
CA ALA A 311 9.17 1.69 -20.82
C ALA A 311 7.75 2.15 -21.24
N ASN A 312 6.71 1.52 -20.68
CA ASN A 312 5.31 1.83 -21.01
C ASN A 312 4.60 2.64 -19.93
N LEU A 313 5.29 3.05 -18.86
CA LEU A 313 4.68 3.75 -17.74
C LEU A 313 4.01 5.07 -18.18
N ASP A 314 4.68 5.83 -19.04
CA ASP A 314 4.20 7.14 -19.53
C ASP A 314 2.91 7.03 -20.38
N GLN A 315 2.62 5.83 -20.91
CA GLN A 315 1.35 5.58 -21.59
C GLN A 315 0.17 5.54 -20.60
N ILE A 316 0.43 5.18 -19.34
CA ILE A 316 -0.58 5.04 -18.30
C ILE A 316 -0.72 6.31 -17.46
N THR A 317 0.39 6.94 -17.07
CA THR A 317 0.37 8.11 -16.18
C THR A 317 1.55 9.04 -16.43
N GLY A 318 1.34 10.35 -16.21
CA GLY A 318 2.42 11.34 -16.14
C GLY A 318 2.87 11.64 -14.71
N ASP A 319 2.25 11.03 -13.70
CA ASP A 319 2.60 11.25 -12.30
C ASP A 319 3.86 10.46 -11.94
N ALA A 320 4.68 11.03 -11.05
CA ALA A 320 5.75 10.29 -10.40
C ALA A 320 5.18 9.21 -9.46
N LEU A 321 5.94 8.15 -9.24
CA LEU A 321 5.58 7.03 -8.35
C LEU A 321 6.55 6.89 -7.19
N ALA A 322 6.04 6.55 -6.00
CA ALA A 322 6.84 6.22 -4.82
C ALA A 322 7.37 4.77 -4.92
N GLY A 323 8.26 4.54 -5.88
CA GLY A 323 8.83 3.23 -6.19
C GLY A 323 7.91 2.30 -6.99
N PRO A 324 8.35 1.05 -7.27
CA PRO A 324 7.69 0.15 -8.21
C PRO A 324 6.62 -0.76 -7.57
N ASN A 325 6.25 -0.55 -6.29
CA ASN A 325 5.60 -1.59 -5.48
C ASN A 325 4.11 -1.31 -5.14
N MET A 326 3.37 -0.59 -5.98
CA MET A 326 1.96 -0.20 -5.73
C MET A 326 1.73 0.56 -4.41
N LEU A 327 2.75 1.31 -3.95
CA LEU A 327 2.69 2.08 -2.69
C LEU A 327 2.26 3.53 -2.91
N SER A 328 2.09 3.99 -4.15
CA SER A 328 1.47 5.27 -4.50
C SER A 328 0.36 5.08 -5.54
N ALA A 329 -0.69 5.88 -5.42
CA ALA A 329 -1.68 6.05 -6.48
C ALA A 329 -1.18 7.13 -7.45
N ALA A 330 -1.55 6.98 -8.72
CA ALA A 330 -1.24 7.90 -9.81
C ALA A 330 -2.49 8.15 -10.64
N ARG A 331 -2.63 9.35 -11.18
CA ARG A 331 -3.72 9.72 -12.09
C ARG A 331 -3.47 9.08 -13.46
N MET A 332 -4.46 8.35 -13.95
CA MET A 332 -4.41 7.83 -15.32
C MET A 332 -4.55 8.97 -16.33
N THR A 333 -3.82 8.89 -17.44
CA THR A 333 -4.10 9.72 -18.61
C THR A 333 -5.52 9.45 -19.14
N ASP A 334 -6.12 10.39 -19.86
CA ASP A 334 -7.45 10.18 -20.42
C ASP A 334 -7.46 9.00 -21.41
N THR A 335 -6.40 8.89 -22.23
CA THR A 335 -6.21 7.77 -23.16
C THR A 335 -6.13 6.43 -22.44
N SER A 336 -5.29 6.29 -21.41
CA SER A 336 -5.18 5.00 -20.70
C SER A 336 -6.43 4.67 -19.91
N ARG A 337 -7.13 5.67 -19.35
CA ARG A 337 -8.42 5.46 -18.68
C ARG A 337 -9.47 4.92 -19.64
N ALA A 338 -9.47 5.37 -20.90
CA ALA A 338 -10.36 4.86 -21.94
C ALA A 338 -9.97 3.45 -22.40
N CYS A 339 -8.68 3.16 -22.54
CA CYS A 339 -8.19 1.85 -22.95
C CYS A 339 -8.29 0.78 -21.84
N TYR A 340 -8.13 1.17 -20.58
CA TYR A 340 -8.03 0.28 -19.42
C TYR A 340 -8.99 0.69 -18.30
N PRO A 341 -10.31 0.78 -18.57
CA PRO A 341 -11.30 1.22 -17.58
C PRO A 341 -11.36 0.28 -16.36
N ALA A 342 -10.89 -0.96 -16.50
CA ALA A 342 -10.83 -1.90 -15.40
C ALA A 342 -9.84 -1.47 -14.29
N LEU A 343 -8.77 -0.76 -14.64
CA LEU A 343 -7.75 -0.31 -13.69
C LEU A 343 -8.18 0.94 -12.92
N ALA A 344 -8.97 1.80 -13.57
CA ALA A 344 -9.38 3.07 -13.00
C ALA A 344 -10.23 2.85 -11.74
N HIS A 345 -9.84 3.54 -10.68
CA HIS A 345 -10.70 3.83 -9.55
C HIS A 345 -11.69 4.95 -9.91
N VAL A 346 -12.69 5.19 -9.07
CA VAL A 346 -13.76 6.15 -9.36
C VAL A 346 -13.24 7.58 -9.53
N ASP A 347 -12.15 7.93 -8.86
CA ASP A 347 -11.47 9.23 -8.99
C ASP A 347 -10.45 9.30 -10.15
N GLY A 348 -10.41 8.27 -11.00
CA GLY A 348 -9.50 8.19 -12.15
C GLY A 348 -8.05 7.83 -11.79
N THR A 349 -7.81 7.40 -10.55
CA THR A 349 -6.48 6.96 -10.11
C THR A 349 -6.28 5.46 -10.28
N VAL A 350 -5.01 5.03 -10.31
CA VAL A 350 -4.57 3.64 -10.36
C VAL A 350 -3.34 3.45 -9.47
N ARG A 351 -3.11 2.24 -8.99
CA ARG A 351 -1.85 1.86 -8.32
C ARG A 351 -1.08 0.93 -9.22
N LEU A 352 0.18 1.26 -9.51
CA LEU A 352 0.98 0.54 -10.47
C LEU A 352 2.14 -0.18 -9.79
N GLN A 353 2.34 -1.43 -10.21
CA GLN A 353 3.62 -2.09 -10.12
C GLN A 353 4.39 -1.81 -11.40
N VAL A 354 5.63 -1.36 -11.26
CA VAL A 354 6.52 -1.13 -12.41
C VAL A 354 7.55 -2.25 -12.46
N VAL A 355 7.63 -2.91 -13.61
CA VAL A 355 8.59 -3.99 -13.87
C VAL A 355 9.71 -3.43 -14.75
N GLU A 356 10.94 -3.60 -14.31
CA GLU A 356 12.14 -3.22 -15.08
C GLU A 356 12.45 -4.29 -16.14
N GLU A 357 13.17 -3.92 -17.20
CA GLU A 357 13.57 -4.82 -18.28
C GLU A 357 14.79 -5.68 -17.89
N ASP A 358 14.66 -6.42 -16.80
CA ASP A 358 15.74 -7.25 -16.23
C ASP A 358 15.73 -8.70 -16.72
N GLY A 359 14.76 -9.05 -17.58
CA GLY A 359 14.59 -10.39 -18.12
C GLY A 359 13.90 -11.36 -17.18
N CYS A 360 13.32 -10.92 -16.07
CA CYS A 360 12.50 -11.77 -15.20
C CYS A 360 11.23 -12.28 -15.93
N LEU A 361 10.54 -13.26 -15.32
CA LEU A 361 9.30 -13.79 -15.90
C LEU A 361 8.28 -12.70 -16.18
N LEU A 362 8.08 -11.75 -15.25
CA LEU A 362 7.08 -10.70 -15.41
C LEU A 362 7.42 -9.76 -16.59
N HIS A 363 8.70 -9.44 -16.77
CA HIS A 363 9.15 -8.69 -17.95
C HIS A 363 8.78 -9.43 -19.24
N GLN A 364 9.12 -10.72 -19.31
CA GLN A 364 8.86 -11.55 -20.50
C GLN A 364 7.36 -11.72 -20.77
N VAL A 365 6.53 -11.90 -19.73
CA VAL A 365 5.07 -12.00 -19.85
C VAL A 365 4.48 -10.71 -20.38
N LEU A 366 4.87 -9.56 -19.83
CA LEU A 366 4.36 -8.26 -20.27
C LEU A 366 4.76 -7.95 -21.71
N ALA A 367 6.03 -8.19 -22.07
CA ALA A 367 6.50 -7.98 -23.44
C ALA A 367 5.78 -8.90 -24.44
N ALA A 368 5.58 -10.18 -24.09
CA ALA A 368 4.83 -11.12 -24.93
C ALA A 368 3.35 -10.74 -25.03
N TYR A 369 2.73 -10.30 -23.94
CA TYR A 369 1.33 -9.85 -23.92
C TYR A 369 1.12 -8.61 -24.77
N GLU A 370 2.03 -7.63 -24.68
CA GLU A 370 2.04 -6.44 -25.54
C GLU A 370 2.16 -6.84 -27.01
N GLY A 371 3.11 -7.73 -27.37
CA GLY A 371 3.26 -8.18 -28.75
C GLY A 371 2.04 -8.92 -29.31
N LEU A 372 1.27 -9.61 -28.47
CA LEU A 372 0.07 -10.36 -28.87
C LEU A 372 -1.17 -9.45 -29.02
N THR A 373 -1.30 -8.44 -28.17
CA THR A 373 -2.56 -7.70 -27.99
C THR A 373 -2.48 -6.21 -28.31
N GLY A 374 -1.26 -5.65 -28.33
CA GLY A 374 -1.02 -4.21 -28.31
C GLY A 374 -1.32 -3.54 -26.95
N HIS A 375 -1.74 -4.28 -25.93
CA HIS A 375 -2.00 -3.76 -24.59
C HIS A 375 -0.76 -3.86 -23.70
N VAL A 376 -0.47 -2.79 -22.96
CA VAL A 376 0.81 -2.63 -22.25
C VAL A 376 0.74 -2.89 -20.74
N VAL A 377 -0.46 -3.17 -20.21
CA VAL A 377 -0.71 -3.30 -18.77
C VAL A 377 -1.66 -4.46 -18.48
N LEU A 378 -1.37 -5.17 -17.39
CA LEU A 378 -2.24 -6.22 -16.84
C LEU A 378 -2.82 -5.76 -15.50
N LEU A 379 -3.96 -6.33 -15.13
CA LEU A 379 -4.46 -6.24 -13.76
C LEU A 379 -3.64 -7.18 -12.88
N ASN A 380 -3.20 -6.69 -11.73
CA ASN A 380 -2.56 -7.50 -10.69
C ASN A 380 -3.29 -7.32 -9.35
N THR A 381 -3.67 -8.45 -8.74
CA THR A 381 -4.28 -8.50 -7.41
C THR A 381 -3.69 -9.64 -6.57
N SER A 382 -3.88 -9.57 -5.26
CA SER A 382 -3.37 -10.57 -4.32
C SER A 382 -3.90 -11.97 -4.62
N PHE A 383 -3.07 -13.01 -4.48
CA PHE A 383 -3.53 -14.39 -4.60
C PHE A 383 -3.99 -14.91 -3.24
N ASN A 384 -5.29 -14.78 -2.98
CA ASN A 384 -5.96 -15.17 -1.75
C ASN A 384 -7.49 -15.27 -1.95
N GLY A 385 -8.15 -15.99 -1.05
CA GLY A 385 -9.60 -15.94 -0.88
C GLY A 385 -10.07 -14.66 -0.18
N ARG A 386 -11.37 -14.62 0.14
CA ARG A 386 -11.96 -13.53 0.91
C ARG A 386 -11.49 -13.62 2.36
N ASP A 387 -11.01 -12.50 2.90
CA ASP A 387 -10.56 -12.37 4.30
C ASP A 387 -9.43 -13.35 4.70
N GLU A 388 -8.67 -13.85 3.72
CA GLU A 388 -7.49 -14.71 3.91
C GLU A 388 -6.18 -13.97 3.57
N PRO A 389 -5.05 -14.36 4.18
CA PRO A 389 -3.73 -13.87 3.77
C PRO A 389 -3.36 -14.35 2.36
N ILE A 390 -2.33 -13.74 1.79
CA ILE A 390 -1.73 -14.18 0.53
C ILE A 390 -1.19 -15.61 0.71
N VAL A 391 -1.39 -16.47 -0.29
CA VAL A 391 -0.91 -17.86 -0.26
C VAL A 391 0.62 -17.91 -0.15
N GLU A 392 1.17 -18.81 0.69
CA GLU A 392 2.62 -18.94 0.88
C GLU A 392 3.17 -20.19 0.18
N THR A 393 2.51 -21.33 0.37
CA THR A 393 2.92 -22.63 -0.16
C THR A 393 2.15 -23.01 -1.43
N LEU A 394 2.71 -23.92 -2.23
CA LEU A 394 2.04 -24.42 -3.44
C LEU A 394 0.70 -25.11 -3.11
N ALA A 395 0.65 -25.87 -2.02
CA ALA A 395 -0.59 -26.54 -1.59
C ALA A 395 -1.69 -25.52 -1.29
N GLN A 396 -1.36 -24.42 -0.63
CA GLN A 396 -2.29 -23.30 -0.42
C GLN A 396 -2.68 -22.63 -1.73
N ALA A 397 -1.73 -22.42 -2.65
CA ALA A 397 -2.02 -21.82 -3.96
C ALA A 397 -3.01 -22.66 -4.78
N ARG A 398 -2.81 -23.98 -4.85
CA ARG A 398 -3.74 -24.92 -5.53
C ARG A 398 -5.11 -24.96 -4.85
N ALA A 399 -5.14 -25.07 -3.52
CA ALA A 399 -6.40 -25.05 -2.77
C ALA A 399 -7.17 -23.74 -2.98
N CYS A 400 -6.47 -22.60 -2.94
CA CYS A 400 -7.04 -21.28 -3.17
C CYS A 400 -7.55 -21.14 -4.61
N ALA A 401 -6.77 -21.55 -5.62
CA ALA A 401 -7.16 -21.53 -7.03
C ALA A 401 -8.47 -22.28 -7.26
N ALA A 402 -8.58 -23.50 -6.73
CA ALA A 402 -9.80 -24.30 -6.83
C ALA A 402 -10.98 -23.64 -6.09
N ALA A 403 -10.75 -23.13 -4.87
CA ALA A 403 -11.80 -22.52 -4.05
C ALA A 403 -12.37 -21.22 -4.63
N ILE A 404 -11.54 -20.41 -5.29
CA ILE A 404 -11.96 -19.14 -5.92
C ILE A 404 -12.33 -19.29 -7.41
N GLY A 405 -12.22 -20.50 -7.97
CA GLY A 405 -12.60 -20.82 -9.35
C GLY A 405 -11.68 -20.21 -10.40
N LEU A 406 -10.36 -20.28 -10.20
CA LEU A 406 -9.40 -19.97 -11.27
C LEU A 406 -9.31 -21.14 -12.23
N ASP A 407 -9.28 -20.86 -13.54
CA ASP A 407 -9.11 -21.89 -14.56
C ASP A 407 -7.65 -22.39 -14.65
N HIS A 408 -6.68 -21.48 -14.47
CA HIS A 408 -5.26 -21.77 -14.65
C HIS A 408 -4.41 -21.28 -13.47
N LEU A 409 -3.39 -22.07 -13.14
CA LEU A 409 -2.35 -21.76 -12.15
C LEU A 409 -0.98 -21.91 -12.81
N TYR A 410 -0.19 -20.85 -12.83
CA TYR A 410 1.23 -20.96 -13.09
C TYR A 410 2.00 -21.26 -11.82
N ALA A 411 2.66 -22.41 -11.80
CA ALA A 411 3.54 -22.84 -10.73
C ALA A 411 4.69 -23.67 -11.32
N HIS A 412 5.87 -23.61 -10.69
CA HIS A 412 7.02 -24.46 -11.07
C HIS A 412 7.36 -24.45 -12.58
N GLY A 413 7.32 -23.27 -13.22
CA GLY A 413 7.71 -23.13 -14.63
C GLY A 413 6.70 -23.65 -15.65
N ALA A 414 5.51 -24.10 -15.20
CA ALA A 414 4.46 -24.60 -16.07
C ALA A 414 3.10 -23.99 -15.71
N VAL A 415 2.17 -24.03 -16.67
CA VAL A 415 0.77 -23.72 -16.43
C VAL A 415 0.03 -25.04 -16.17
N GLU A 416 -0.68 -25.09 -15.05
CA GLU A 416 -1.55 -26.17 -14.61
C GLU A 416 -3.01 -25.76 -14.86
N ASP A 417 -3.81 -26.68 -15.39
CA ASP A 417 -5.26 -26.55 -15.41
C ASP A 417 -5.81 -26.95 -14.03
N VAL A 418 -6.54 -26.03 -13.39
CA VAL A 418 -6.98 -26.20 -11.98
C VAL A 418 -8.09 -27.24 -11.86
N HIS A 419 -8.83 -27.48 -12.95
CA HIS A 419 -10.00 -28.35 -13.00
C HIS A 419 -9.81 -29.61 -13.86
N ALA A 420 -8.56 -29.93 -14.24
CA ALA A 420 -8.24 -31.10 -15.06
C ALA A 420 -8.33 -32.44 -14.33
#